data_AF-R0JV78-F1
#
_entry.id   AF-R0JV78-F1
#
_cell.length_a   1.000
_cell.length_b   1.000
_cell.length_c   1.000
_cell.angle_alpha   90.00
_cell.angle_beta   90.00
_cell.angle_gamma   90.00
#
_symmetry.space_group_name_H-M   'P 1'
#
loop_
_entity.id
_entity.type
_entity.pdbx_description
1 polymer ?
#
loop_
_entity_poly.entity_id
_entity_poly.type
_entity_poly.pdbx_seq_one_letter_code
_entity_poly.pdbx_strand_id
1 'polypeptide(L)'
;FFSSHKHNNGQPMWFTLGIREAIKGWDKGLKDMCVGEKRKLTIPPALAYGKEGKGKTPEVLPSLYLFLSFIWLLCGTECVIVSNFSVCLPLWAGKIPPESTLIFNVDLLEIRNGPRSHESFQEMDLNDDWKLSKQEVKIYLKKEFEKHGAVVNDTQHDALVEDIFDKEDEDSDGFISAREFTYKHDEL
;
A
#
# COMPACT_ATOMS: atom_id res chain seq x y z
N PHE A 1 13.37 12.98 -6.96
CA PHE A 1 13.41 11.52 -6.70
C PHE A 1 13.13 11.31 -5.22
N PHE A 2 12.02 10.67 -4.84
CA PHE A 2 11.74 10.35 -3.44
C PHE A 2 12.52 9.08 -3.09
N SER A 3 13.37 9.15 -2.07
CA SER A 3 14.15 8.00 -1.59
C SER A 3 14.05 7.95 -0.07
N SER A 4 13.56 6.84 0.47
CA SER A 4 13.49 6.60 1.91
C SER A 4 14.86 6.78 2.58
N HIS A 5 15.93 6.32 1.92
CA HIS A 5 17.31 6.52 2.40
C HIS A 5 17.69 8.00 2.59
N LYS A 6 17.16 8.92 1.78
CA LYS A 6 17.47 10.36 1.88
C LYS A 6 16.49 11.15 2.76
N HIS A 7 15.29 10.62 3.01
CA HIS A 7 14.22 11.37 3.70
C HIS A 7 13.88 10.80 5.08
N ASN A 8 14.26 9.55 5.37
CA ASN A 8 13.99 8.88 6.64
C ASN A 8 15.29 8.63 7.43
N ASN A 9 16.27 9.53 7.36
CA ASN A 9 17.60 9.37 7.99
C ASN A 9 18.27 8.01 7.68
N GLY A 10 18.07 7.47 6.47
CA GLY A 10 18.60 6.18 6.07
C GLY A 10 17.76 4.96 6.47
N GLN A 11 16.69 5.13 7.25
CA GLN A 11 15.88 4.01 7.72
C GLN A 11 14.93 3.46 6.65
N PRO A 12 14.82 2.11 6.53
CA PRO A 12 13.86 1.50 5.62
C PRO A 12 12.42 1.79 6.04
N MET A 13 11.52 1.68 5.07
CA MET A 13 10.08 1.79 5.29
C MET A 13 9.49 0.39 5.37
N TRP A 14 8.73 0.12 6.43
CA TRP A 14 7.93 -1.09 6.55
C TRP A 14 6.58 -0.89 5.88
N PHE A 15 6.12 -1.90 5.17
CA PHE A 15 4.78 -1.97 4.60
C PHE A 15 4.41 -3.44 4.40
N THR A 16 3.13 -3.72 4.44
CA THR A 16 2.56 -5.06 4.28
C THR A 16 2.11 -5.23 2.84
N LEU A 17 2.60 -6.29 2.19
CA LEU A 17 2.21 -6.63 0.83
C LEU A 17 0.85 -7.30 0.81
N GLY A 18 0.01 -6.92 -0.15
CA GLY A 18 -1.24 -7.63 -0.44
C GLY A 18 -2.44 -7.15 0.37
N ILE A 19 -2.29 -6.12 1.22
CA ILE A 19 -3.39 -5.53 1.99
C ILE A 19 -3.76 -4.10 1.53
N ARG A 20 -3.28 -3.65 0.36
CA ARG A 20 -3.54 -2.29 -0.19
C ARG A 20 -3.15 -1.17 0.77
N GLU A 21 -2.18 -1.43 1.65
CA GLU A 21 -1.61 -0.40 2.53
C GLU A 21 -0.90 0.70 1.72
N ALA A 22 -0.35 0.32 0.56
CA ALA A 22 0.25 1.21 -0.41
C ALA A 22 -0.55 1.27 -1.73
N ILE A 23 0.07 1.80 -2.78
CA ILE A 23 -0.57 1.85 -4.11
C ILE A 23 -0.75 0.43 -4.68
N LYS A 24 -1.85 0.20 -5.40
CA LYS A 24 -2.19 -1.10 -6.00
C LYS A 24 -1.06 -1.70 -6.85
N GLY A 25 -0.24 -0.86 -7.47
CA GLY A 25 0.91 -1.31 -8.25
C GLY A 25 2.04 -1.94 -7.43
N TRP A 26 2.17 -1.61 -6.14
CA TRP A 26 3.16 -2.24 -5.25
C TRP A 26 2.76 -3.68 -4.93
N ASP A 27 1.50 -3.89 -4.55
CA ASP A 27 0.96 -5.25 -4.32
C ASP A 27 1.14 -6.18 -5.52
N LYS A 28 1.18 -5.64 -6.74
CA LYS A 28 1.44 -6.44 -7.95
C LYS A 28 2.93 -6.56 -8.29
N GLY A 29 3.70 -5.48 -8.15
CA GLY A 29 5.07 -5.40 -8.63
C GLY A 29 6.12 -5.98 -7.67
N LEU A 30 5.80 -6.05 -6.39
CA LEU A 30 6.72 -6.51 -5.34
C LEU A 30 6.47 -7.95 -4.89
N LYS A 31 5.48 -8.64 -5.49
CA LYS A 31 5.30 -10.08 -5.34
C LYS A 31 6.57 -10.82 -5.78
N ASP A 32 6.86 -11.90 -5.09
CA ASP A 32 7.98 -12.81 -5.36
C ASP A 32 9.35 -12.11 -5.40
N MET A 33 9.52 -11.00 -4.66
CA MET A 33 10.85 -10.44 -4.42
C MET A 33 11.58 -11.21 -3.33
N CYS A 34 12.87 -11.45 -3.53
CA CYS A 34 13.73 -12.02 -2.50
C CYS A 34 14.45 -10.92 -1.69
N VAL A 35 14.76 -11.20 -0.43
CA VAL A 35 15.59 -10.32 0.40
C VAL A 35 16.93 -10.07 -0.31
N GLY A 36 17.33 -8.80 -0.40
CA GLY A 36 18.50 -8.32 -1.12
C GLY A 36 18.25 -7.95 -2.59
N GLU A 37 17.08 -8.25 -3.14
CA GLU A 37 16.72 -7.91 -4.52
C GLU A 37 16.45 -6.41 -4.68
N LYS A 38 16.84 -5.87 -5.84
CA LYS A 38 16.49 -4.52 -6.29
C LYS A 38 15.60 -4.59 -7.52
N ARG A 39 14.46 -3.90 -7.52
CA ARG A 39 13.50 -3.92 -8.61
C ARG A 39 13.07 -2.52 -9.00
N LYS A 40 13.02 -2.26 -10.31
CA LYS A 40 12.46 -1.03 -10.89
C LYS A 40 11.01 -1.29 -11.29
N LEU A 41 10.08 -0.56 -10.70
CA LEU A 41 8.65 -0.64 -11.03
C LEU A 41 8.21 0.59 -11.83
N THR A 42 7.48 0.37 -12.90
CA THR A 42 6.75 1.41 -13.65
C THR A 42 5.26 1.20 -13.47
N ILE A 43 4.61 2.09 -12.74
CA ILE A 43 3.24 1.93 -12.29
C ILE A 43 2.37 2.97 -13.00
N PRO A 44 1.43 2.55 -13.86
CA PRO A 44 0.52 3.48 -14.54
C PRO A 44 -0.43 4.13 -13.53
N PRO A 45 -1.04 5.29 -13.87
CA PRO A 45 -1.90 6.03 -12.96
C PRO A 45 -3.07 5.21 -12.39
N ALA A 46 -3.65 4.32 -13.19
CA ALA A 46 -4.74 3.43 -12.77
C ALA A 46 -4.36 2.48 -11.59
N LEU A 47 -3.07 2.22 -11.41
CA LEU A 47 -2.53 1.40 -10.31
C LEU A 47 -1.78 2.25 -9.26
N ALA A 48 -1.77 3.57 -9.43
CA ALA A 48 -1.18 4.56 -8.53
C ALA A 48 -2.27 5.47 -7.92
N TYR A 49 -2.24 6.77 -8.25
CA TYR A 49 -3.13 7.80 -7.67
C TYR A 49 -4.24 8.27 -8.64
N GLY A 50 -4.39 7.62 -9.79
CA GLY A 50 -5.48 7.87 -10.73
C GLY A 50 -5.62 9.32 -11.20
N LYS A 51 -6.87 9.71 -11.50
CA LYS A 51 -7.26 11.03 -12.01
C LYS A 51 -7.07 12.17 -11.03
N GLU A 52 -6.92 11.87 -9.75
CA GLU A 52 -6.87 12.89 -8.70
C GLU A 52 -5.43 13.24 -8.32
N GLY A 53 -4.51 12.29 -8.49
CA GLY A 53 -3.14 12.45 -8.01
C GLY A 53 -3.07 12.44 -6.48
N LYS A 54 -2.00 13.00 -5.91
CA LYS A 54 -1.82 13.10 -4.45
C LYS A 54 -1.23 14.45 -4.06
N GLY A 55 -1.86 15.08 -3.07
CA GLY A 55 -1.46 16.39 -2.52
C GLY A 55 -2.26 17.54 -3.14
N LYS A 56 -2.71 18.48 -2.30
CA LYS A 56 -3.44 19.67 -2.78
C LYS A 56 -2.51 20.50 -3.66
N THR A 57 -2.86 20.65 -4.93
CA THR A 57 -2.29 21.70 -5.79
C THR A 57 -2.68 23.05 -5.18
N PRO A 58 -1.74 23.93 -4.82
CA PRO A 58 -2.10 25.31 -4.58
C PRO A 58 -2.72 25.83 -5.87
N GLU A 59 -3.86 26.49 -5.73
CA GLU A 59 -4.55 27.18 -6.81
C GLU A 59 -3.55 28.17 -7.44
N VAL A 60 -2.96 27.80 -8.57
CA VAL A 60 -2.02 28.69 -9.27
C VAL A 60 -2.86 29.76 -9.94
N LEU A 61 -2.73 31.00 -9.46
CA LEU A 61 -3.40 32.15 -10.05
C LEU A 61 -3.11 32.19 -11.56
N PRO A 62 -4.12 32.41 -12.43
CA PRO A 62 -3.98 32.39 -13.89
C PRO A 62 -2.85 33.27 -14.44
N SER A 63 -2.47 34.34 -13.71
CA SER A 63 -1.37 35.23 -14.05
C SER A 63 0.01 34.57 -14.02
N LEU A 64 0.24 33.61 -13.11
CA LEU A 64 1.52 32.90 -13.01
C LEU A 64 1.68 31.87 -14.14
N TYR A 65 0.56 31.30 -14.62
CA TYR A 65 0.54 30.37 -15.75
C TYR A 65 0.92 31.07 -17.06
N LEU A 66 0.42 32.28 -17.27
CA LEU A 66 0.82 33.13 -18.40
C LEU A 66 2.28 33.54 -18.31
N PHE A 67 2.79 33.87 -17.12
CA PHE A 67 4.19 34.25 -16.93
C PHE A 67 5.15 33.09 -17.24
N LEU A 68 4.84 31.88 -16.77
CA LEU A 68 5.63 30.67 -17.07
C LEU A 68 5.52 30.26 -18.56
N SER A 69 4.35 30.43 -19.18
CA SER A 69 4.18 30.21 -20.62
C SER A 69 4.94 31.26 -21.45
N PHE A 70 5.07 32.49 -20.96
CA PHE A 70 5.85 33.55 -21.61
C PHE A 70 7.35 33.27 -21.55
N ILE A 71 7.85 32.73 -20.43
CA ILE A 71 9.24 32.26 -20.29
C ILE A 71 9.52 31.08 -21.24
N TRP A 72 8.56 30.16 -21.40
CA TRP A 72 8.64 29.05 -22.35
C TRP A 72 8.64 29.53 -23.82
N LEU A 73 7.89 30.59 -24.15
CA LEU A 73 7.84 31.20 -25.48
C LEU A 73 9.12 32.00 -25.82
N LEU A 74 9.77 32.60 -24.82
CA LEU A 74 11.01 33.38 -25.01
C LEU A 74 12.28 32.51 -25.11
N CYS A 75 12.23 31.22 -24.73
CA CYS A 75 13.39 30.32 -24.70
C CYS A 75 13.39 29.29 -25.86
N GLY A 76 12.80 29.62 -27.00
CA GLY A 76 12.79 28.74 -28.17
C GLY A 76 14.21 28.32 -28.61
N THR A 77 14.38 27.01 -28.85
CA THR A 77 15.54 26.29 -29.48
C THR A 77 16.82 26.25 -28.60
N GLU A 78 17.53 25.15 -28.30
CA GLU A 78 17.75 23.80 -28.83
C GLU A 78 18.27 22.91 -27.66
N CYS A 79 17.97 21.61 -27.63
CA CYS A 79 18.80 20.63 -26.91
C CYS A 79 18.94 19.37 -27.75
N VAL A 80 20.14 19.22 -28.32
CA VAL A 80 20.65 18.07 -29.08
C VAL A 80 20.86 16.87 -28.15
N ILE A 81 20.60 15.68 -28.68
CA ILE A 81 20.75 14.38 -28.03
C ILE A 81 22.24 14.11 -27.70
N VAL A 82 22.59 13.98 -26.40
CA VAL A 82 23.64 13.05 -25.93
C VAL A 82 23.23 12.46 -24.57
N SER A 83 23.01 11.14 -24.57
CA SER A 83 22.92 10.20 -23.43
C SER A 83 21.88 10.43 -22.31
N ASN A 84 20.84 9.59 -22.34
CA ASN A 84 19.94 9.11 -21.29
C ASN A 84 19.22 10.12 -20.36
N PHE A 85 18.04 10.53 -20.83
CA PHE A 85 16.86 11.02 -20.11
C PHE A 85 17.09 11.98 -18.92
N SER A 86 16.94 13.27 -19.22
CA SER A 86 16.65 14.32 -18.24
C SER A 86 15.17 14.71 -18.35
N VAL A 87 14.44 14.65 -17.24
CA VAL A 87 13.21 15.42 -17.05
C VAL A 87 13.46 16.37 -15.88
N CYS A 88 13.69 17.63 -16.22
CA CYS A 88 13.63 18.75 -15.29
C CYS A 88 12.18 18.97 -14.84
N LEU A 89 11.95 18.89 -13.53
CA LEU A 89 10.96 19.72 -12.83
C LEU A 89 11.37 19.79 -11.35
N PRO A 90 12.21 20.78 -10.97
CA PRO A 90 12.43 21.10 -9.58
C PRO A 90 11.22 21.93 -9.13
N LEU A 91 10.34 21.39 -8.27
CA LEU A 91 9.39 22.12 -7.39
C LEU A 91 8.29 21.23 -6.76
N TRP A 92 8.31 19.92 -7.01
CA TRP A 92 7.29 19.02 -6.48
C TRP A 92 7.81 18.29 -5.24
N ALA A 93 7.91 19.02 -4.14
CA ALA A 93 8.03 18.41 -2.81
C ALA A 93 6.71 17.68 -2.48
N GLY A 94 6.67 16.37 -2.72
CA GLY A 94 5.61 15.47 -2.24
C GLY A 94 4.25 15.52 -2.97
N LYS A 95 4.14 16.23 -4.09
CA LYS A 95 2.91 16.30 -4.90
C LYS A 95 3.00 15.35 -6.09
N ILE A 96 1.90 14.70 -6.45
CA ILE A 96 1.78 13.81 -7.61
C ILE A 96 0.60 14.29 -8.44
N PRO A 97 0.80 14.71 -9.71
CA PRO A 97 -0.29 15.16 -10.56
C PRO A 97 -1.30 14.03 -10.86
N PRO A 98 -2.56 14.38 -11.18
CA PRO A 98 -3.49 13.53 -11.93
C PRO A 98 -2.84 12.75 -13.08
N GLU A 99 -3.29 11.53 -13.32
CA GLU A 99 -2.90 10.69 -14.47
C GLU A 99 -1.39 10.46 -14.62
N SER A 100 -0.63 10.53 -13.53
CA SER A 100 0.81 10.34 -13.53
C SER A 100 1.23 8.87 -13.48
N THR A 101 2.14 8.48 -14.38
CA THR A 101 2.88 7.21 -14.27
C THR A 101 4.05 7.38 -13.30
N LEU A 102 4.19 6.47 -12.34
CA LEU A 102 5.22 6.51 -11.32
C LEU A 102 6.33 5.50 -11.61
N ILE A 103 7.58 5.88 -11.34
CA ILE A 103 8.73 4.99 -11.44
C ILE A 103 9.38 4.88 -10.07
N PHE A 104 9.46 3.66 -9.55
CA PHE A 104 10.09 3.35 -8.26
C PHE A 104 11.33 2.49 -8.48
N ASN A 105 12.37 2.75 -7.69
CA ASN A 105 13.48 1.81 -7.48
C ASN A 105 13.36 1.32 -6.05
N VAL A 106 13.12 0.03 -5.87
CA VAL A 106 12.84 -0.61 -4.58
C VAL A 106 13.96 -1.59 -4.27
N ASP A 107 14.53 -1.47 -3.07
CA ASP A 107 15.54 -2.37 -2.52
C ASP A 107 14.88 -3.11 -1.34
N LEU A 108 14.72 -4.43 -1.44
CA LEU A 108 14.09 -5.24 -0.39
C LEU A 108 15.14 -5.68 0.64
N LEU A 109 15.06 -5.17 1.86
CA LEU A 109 16.09 -5.44 2.89
C LEU A 109 15.74 -6.62 3.81
N GLU A 110 14.46 -6.84 4.10
CA GLU A 110 14.00 -7.85 5.04
C GLU A 110 12.54 -8.22 4.73
N ILE A 111 12.19 -9.49 4.93
CA ILE A 111 10.81 -9.98 4.92
C ILE A 111 10.53 -10.57 6.29
N ARG A 112 9.45 -10.13 6.93
CA ARG A 112 8.94 -10.72 8.17
C ARG A 112 7.63 -11.40 7.88
N ASN A 113 7.61 -12.72 8.03
CA ASN A 113 6.37 -13.50 7.97
C ASN A 113 5.86 -13.65 9.40
N GLY A 114 4.85 -12.86 9.77
CA GLY A 114 4.14 -13.06 11.03
C GLY A 114 3.27 -14.32 10.98
N PRO A 115 2.87 -14.87 12.14
CA PRO A 115 1.88 -15.96 12.20
C PRO A 115 0.52 -15.56 11.59
N ARG A 116 0.27 -14.26 11.46
CA ARG A 116 -0.81 -13.66 10.68
C ARG A 116 -0.27 -13.28 9.30
N SER A 117 -0.32 -14.24 8.38
CA SER A 117 0.15 -14.05 7.00
C SER A 117 -0.97 -13.55 6.09
N HIS A 118 -0.60 -12.91 4.97
CA HIS A 118 -1.55 -12.52 3.93
C HIS A 118 -2.32 -13.71 3.37
N GLU A 119 -1.66 -14.87 3.21
CA GLU A 119 -2.30 -16.10 2.74
C GLU A 119 -3.42 -16.53 3.71
N SER A 120 -3.17 -16.44 5.02
CA SER A 120 -4.18 -16.72 6.04
C SER A 120 -5.35 -15.74 5.98
N PHE A 121 -5.09 -14.44 5.74
CA PHE A 121 -6.15 -13.45 5.60
C PHE A 121 -7.02 -13.74 4.36
N GLN A 122 -6.39 -14.04 3.22
CA GLN A 122 -7.11 -14.37 1.98
C GLN A 122 -7.89 -15.69 2.07
N GLU A 123 -7.42 -16.66 2.84
CA GLU A 123 -8.19 -17.88 3.09
C GLU A 123 -9.45 -17.67 3.93
N MET A 124 -9.46 -16.61 4.75
CA MET A 124 -10.59 -16.24 5.60
C MET A 124 -11.57 -15.28 4.92
N ASP A 125 -11.06 -14.32 4.14
CA ASP A 125 -11.86 -13.35 3.38
C ASP A 125 -12.54 -14.04 2.18
N LEU A 126 -13.75 -14.55 2.39
CA LEU A 126 -14.45 -15.37 1.39
C LEU A 126 -15.12 -14.52 0.30
N ASN A 127 -15.33 -13.22 0.57
CA ASN A 127 -16.02 -12.31 -0.33
C ASN A 127 -15.09 -11.28 -1.00
N ASP A 128 -13.78 -11.36 -0.73
CA ASP A 128 -12.72 -10.48 -1.22
C ASP A 128 -12.98 -8.98 -0.95
N ASP A 129 -13.62 -8.65 0.18
CA ASP A 129 -13.95 -7.28 0.58
C ASP A 129 -12.90 -6.61 1.48
N TRP A 130 -11.79 -7.31 1.76
CA TRP A 130 -10.60 -6.84 2.46
C TRP A 130 -10.83 -6.59 3.96
N LYS A 131 -11.87 -7.20 4.51
CA LYS A 131 -12.20 -7.17 5.94
C LYS A 131 -12.80 -8.53 6.34
N LEU A 132 -12.62 -8.91 7.60
CA LEU A 132 -13.11 -10.18 8.09
C LEU A 132 -14.37 -9.95 8.90
N SER A 133 -15.48 -10.51 8.45
CA SER A 133 -16.71 -10.58 9.23
C SER A 133 -16.64 -11.68 10.30
N LYS A 134 -17.45 -11.56 11.35
CA LYS A 134 -17.61 -12.62 12.37
C LYS A 134 -17.96 -13.98 11.75
N GLN A 135 -18.72 -13.98 10.66
CA GLN A 135 -19.12 -15.19 9.95
C GLN A 135 -17.94 -15.87 9.26
N GLU A 136 -17.09 -15.10 8.59
CA GLU A 136 -15.88 -15.61 7.93
C GLU A 136 -14.90 -16.21 8.92
N VAL A 137 -14.64 -15.50 10.04
CA VAL A 137 -13.79 -16.00 11.12
C VAL A 137 -14.38 -17.28 11.73
N LYS A 138 -15.70 -17.33 11.96
CA LYS A 138 -16.39 -18.52 12.46
C LYS A 138 -16.24 -19.71 11.51
N ILE A 139 -16.41 -19.51 10.21
CA ILE A 139 -16.28 -20.56 9.18
C ILE A 139 -14.85 -21.09 9.15
N TYR A 140 -13.86 -20.19 9.17
CA TYR A 140 -12.44 -20.58 9.18
C TYR A 140 -12.07 -21.39 10.42
N LEU A 141 -12.44 -20.91 11.62
CA LEU A 141 -12.16 -21.63 12.86
C LEU A 141 -12.81 -23.02 12.83
N LYS A 142 -14.07 -23.12 12.43
CA LYS A 142 -14.76 -24.41 12.31
C LYS A 142 -13.99 -25.38 11.42
N LYS A 143 -13.55 -24.92 10.24
CA LYS A 143 -12.76 -25.72 9.29
C LYS A 143 -11.42 -26.19 9.88
N GLU A 144 -10.73 -25.32 10.62
CA GLU A 144 -9.46 -25.67 11.26
C GLU A 144 -9.63 -26.68 12.40
N PHE A 145 -10.67 -26.56 13.23
CA PHE A 145 -10.97 -27.56 14.27
C PHE A 145 -11.37 -28.93 13.69
N GLU A 146 -12.18 -28.94 12.62
CA GLU A 146 -12.56 -30.17 11.90
C GLU A 146 -11.33 -30.89 11.32
N LYS A 147 -10.39 -30.13 10.74
CA LYS A 147 -9.13 -30.64 10.18
C LYS A 147 -8.24 -31.30 11.23
N HIS A 148 -8.28 -30.81 12.47
CA HIS A 148 -7.55 -31.37 13.60
C HIS A 148 -8.33 -32.45 14.39
N GLY A 149 -9.51 -32.84 13.92
CA GLY A 149 -10.31 -33.93 14.50
C GLY A 149 -10.99 -33.58 15.81
N ALA A 150 -11.14 -32.29 16.12
CA ALA A 150 -11.86 -31.83 17.31
C ALA A 150 -13.35 -31.66 16.99
N VAL A 151 -14.22 -32.39 17.69
CA VAL A 151 -15.67 -32.16 17.68
C VAL A 151 -15.95 -31.05 18.69
N VAL A 152 -16.22 -29.85 18.20
CA VAL A 152 -16.44 -28.67 19.03
C VAL A 152 -17.91 -28.24 18.93
N ASN A 153 -18.50 -27.83 20.06
CA ASN A 153 -19.89 -27.37 20.11
C ASN A 153 -20.00 -25.96 19.53
N ASP A 154 -21.03 -25.70 18.71
CA ASP A 154 -21.23 -24.40 18.03
C ASP A 154 -21.21 -23.19 18.99
N THR A 155 -21.73 -23.34 20.22
CA THR A 155 -21.75 -22.28 21.25
C THR A 155 -20.37 -21.88 21.75
N GLN A 156 -19.37 -22.77 21.69
CA GLN A 156 -17.99 -22.43 22.06
C GLN A 156 -17.29 -21.63 20.97
N HIS A 157 -17.64 -21.86 19.69
CA HIS A 157 -17.12 -21.08 18.58
C HIS A 157 -17.63 -19.65 18.62
N ASP A 158 -18.91 -19.44 18.94
CA ASP A 158 -19.48 -18.10 19.02
C ASP A 158 -18.79 -17.27 20.10
N ALA A 159 -18.60 -17.83 21.30
CA ALA A 159 -17.90 -17.13 22.38
C ALA A 159 -16.43 -16.80 22.03
N LEU A 160 -15.73 -17.70 21.33
CA LEU A 160 -14.37 -17.47 20.89
C LEU A 160 -14.28 -16.37 19.82
N VAL A 161 -15.23 -16.36 18.87
CA VAL A 161 -15.29 -15.32 17.83
C VAL A 161 -15.54 -13.95 18.47
N GLU A 162 -16.45 -13.86 19.44
CA GLU A 162 -16.68 -12.60 20.15
C GLU A 162 -15.42 -12.11 20.88
N ASP A 163 -14.71 -12.96 21.63
CA ASP A 163 -13.46 -12.59 22.32
C ASP A 163 -12.34 -12.16 21.36
N ILE A 164 -12.32 -12.72 20.14
CA ILE A 164 -11.40 -12.26 19.08
C ILE A 164 -11.78 -10.84 18.64
N PHE A 165 -13.04 -10.59 18.32
CA PHE A 165 -13.47 -9.27 17.86
C PHE A 165 -13.29 -8.21 18.96
N ASP A 166 -13.61 -8.53 20.21
CA ASP A 166 -13.39 -7.62 21.35
C ASP A 166 -11.92 -7.18 21.52
N LYS A 167 -10.96 -7.95 20.97
CA LYS A 167 -9.52 -7.67 21.05
C LYS A 167 -8.91 -7.11 19.78
N GLU A 168 -9.44 -7.50 18.62
CA GLU A 168 -8.84 -7.16 17.31
C GLU A 168 -9.60 -6.06 16.56
N ASP A 169 -10.89 -5.84 16.83
CA ASP A 169 -11.71 -4.78 16.22
C ASP A 169 -11.44 -3.46 16.96
N GLU A 170 -10.44 -2.71 16.51
CA GLU A 170 -9.92 -1.51 17.19
C GLU A 170 -10.86 -0.31 16.98
N ASP A 171 -11.49 -0.22 15.81
CA ASP A 171 -12.44 0.84 15.49
C ASP A 171 -13.91 0.51 15.79
N SER A 172 -14.18 -0.71 16.26
CA SER A 172 -15.50 -1.22 16.66
C SER A 172 -16.53 -1.16 15.53
N ASP A 173 -16.10 -1.30 14.28
CA ASP A 173 -16.97 -1.29 13.11
C ASP A 173 -17.67 -2.65 12.87
N GLY A 174 -17.31 -3.68 13.65
CA GLY A 174 -17.85 -5.03 13.58
C GLY A 174 -17.12 -5.92 12.57
N PHE A 175 -16.00 -5.47 12.01
CA PHE A 175 -15.13 -6.18 11.10
C PHE A 175 -13.68 -6.11 11.58
N ILE A 176 -12.87 -7.10 11.20
CA ILE A 176 -11.42 -7.02 11.39
C ILE A 176 -10.81 -6.71 10.03
N SER A 177 -10.43 -5.46 9.81
CA SER A 177 -9.79 -5.03 8.57
C SER A 177 -8.43 -5.72 8.39
N ALA A 178 -7.94 -5.77 7.15
CA ALA A 178 -6.59 -6.27 6.89
C ALA A 178 -5.50 -5.52 7.68
N ARG A 179 -5.76 -4.27 8.05
CA ARG A 179 -4.83 -3.46 8.84
C ARG A 179 -4.79 -3.92 10.31
N GLU A 180 -5.94 -4.09 10.93
CA GLU A 180 -6.09 -4.59 12.31
C GLU A 180 -5.59 -6.03 12.44
N PHE A 181 -5.86 -6.85 11.42
CA PHE A 181 -5.34 -8.21 11.38
C PHE A 181 -3.81 -8.26 11.36
N THR A 182 -3.13 -7.29 10.75
CA THR A 182 -1.67 -7.34 10.61
C THR A 182 -0.95 -6.57 11.72
N TYR A 183 -1.50 -5.44 12.14
CA TYR A 183 -0.86 -4.51 13.05
C TYR A 183 -1.38 -4.76 14.48
N LYS A 184 -0.57 -5.40 15.32
CA LYS A 184 -0.78 -5.29 16.77
C LYS A 184 0.04 -4.13 17.28
N HIS A 185 -0.64 -3.18 17.92
CA HIS A 185 0.06 -2.28 18.85
C HIS A 185 0.53 -3.13 20.03
N ASP A 186 1.79 -3.55 19.97
CA ASP A 186 2.50 -3.89 21.20
C ASP A 186 2.61 -2.57 21.97
N GLU A 187 1.71 -2.35 22.93
CA GLU A 187 1.80 -1.24 23.87
C GLU A 187 3.14 -1.38 24.62
N LEU A 188 4.03 -0.40 24.42
CA LEU A 188 5.30 -0.22 25.14
C LEU A 188 5.06 0.43 26.51
#